data_AF-A0AAU4BUZ7-F1
#
_entry.id   AF-A0AAU4BUZ7-F1
#
_cell.length_a   1.000
_cell.length_b   1.000
_cell.length_c   1.000
_cell.angle_alpha   90.00
_cell.angle_beta   90.00
_cell.angle_gamma   90.00
#
_symmetry.space_group_name_H-M   'P 1'
#
loop_
_entity.id
_entity.type
_entity.pdbx_description
1 polymer ?
#
loop_
_entity_poly.entity_id
_entity_poly.type
_entity_poly.pdbx_seq_one_letter_code
_entity_poly.pdbx_strand_id
1 'polypeptide(L)'
;MSAPKRALLTAMTTLAATLVASAVTAASATAATTPQHAPTTQAGPTITCQEVHGDPHNLTGYDCDTRASGNLSNFTLVERRTKIRHRCATGHAEGPHWVTGFACRRVA
;
A
#
# COMPACT_ATOMS: atom_id res chain seq x y z
N MET A 1 11.64 13.91 47.42
CA MET A 1 11.03 14.96 48.26
C MET A 1 11.56 16.31 47.76
N SER A 2 10.64 17.14 47.26
CA SER A 2 10.92 18.47 46.71
C SER A 2 11.43 19.44 47.77
N ALA A 3 12.35 20.33 47.42
CA ALA A 3 12.41 21.68 48.00
C ALA A 3 13.35 22.62 47.24
N PRO A 4 13.07 23.94 47.28
CA PRO A 4 13.20 24.81 46.11
C PRO A 4 13.94 26.12 46.42
N LYS A 5 13.80 27.09 45.49
CA LYS A 5 13.95 28.56 45.67
C LYS A 5 15.40 29.08 45.71
N ARG A 6 15.74 30.28 45.26
CA ARG A 6 15.13 31.38 44.46
C ARG A 6 16.29 32.38 44.35
N ALA A 7 16.54 32.93 43.17
CA ALA A 7 17.23 34.21 42.97
C ALA A 7 16.77 34.65 41.56
N LEU A 8 15.87 35.62 41.33
CA LEU A 8 15.67 36.95 41.91
C LEU A 8 16.92 37.81 41.75
N LEU A 9 16.98 38.55 40.65
CA LEU A 9 17.13 40.02 40.57
C LEU A 9 17.44 40.39 39.09
N THR A 10 16.50 40.98 38.35
CA THR A 10 16.30 42.43 38.16
C THR A 10 17.41 43.09 37.35
N ALA A 11 17.11 43.53 36.12
CA ALA A 11 17.24 44.94 35.73
C ALA A 11 16.88 45.14 34.24
N MET A 12 16.03 46.12 34.02
CA MET A 12 15.57 46.66 32.74
C MET A 12 16.67 47.49 32.06
N THR A 13 16.74 47.45 30.73
CA THR A 13 17.11 48.63 29.91
C THR A 13 16.67 48.45 28.45
N THR A 14 15.49 49.02 28.19
CA THR A 14 15.08 49.83 27.02
C THR A 14 15.87 49.88 25.71
N LEU A 15 15.06 49.94 24.65
CA LEU A 15 15.18 50.71 23.39
C LEU A 15 15.96 50.09 22.22
N ALA A 16 15.23 49.71 21.16
CA ALA A 16 15.20 50.43 19.88
C ALA A 16 14.66 49.54 18.75
N ALA A 17 13.72 50.10 18.00
CA ALA A 17 13.10 49.52 16.83
C ALA A 17 14.10 49.19 15.72
N THR A 18 13.86 48.10 15.01
CA THR A 18 14.12 48.02 13.57
C THR A 18 13.12 47.05 12.95
N LEU A 19 12.16 47.62 12.21
CA LEU A 19 11.37 46.88 11.24
C LEU A 19 12.32 46.37 10.16
N VAL A 20 12.41 45.05 9.99
CA VAL A 20 12.94 44.46 8.76
C VAL A 20 11.86 43.52 8.23
N ALA A 21 11.25 43.96 7.14
CA ALA A 21 10.27 43.21 6.37
C ALA A 21 10.96 41.98 5.76
N SER A 22 10.70 40.80 6.33
CA SER A 22 11.07 39.54 5.70
C SER A 22 10.06 39.23 4.61
N ALA A 23 10.50 39.38 3.36
CA ALA A 23 9.74 39.07 2.17
C ALA A 23 9.14 37.64 2.26
N VAL A 24 7.81 37.56 2.20
CA VAL A 24 7.10 36.31 1.97
C VAL A 24 7.46 35.85 0.55
N THR A 25 8.51 35.05 0.45
CA THR A 25 8.70 34.20 -0.72
C THR A 25 7.65 33.11 -0.61
N ALA A 26 6.50 33.35 -1.25
CA ALA A 26 5.53 32.31 -1.55
C ALA A 26 6.22 31.30 -2.48
N ALA A 27 6.98 30.38 -1.90
CA ALA A 27 7.41 29.19 -2.58
C ALA A 27 6.12 28.45 -2.94
N SER A 28 5.75 28.52 -4.21
CA SER A 28 4.72 27.69 -4.78
C SER A 28 5.22 26.26 -4.57
N ALA A 29 4.72 25.61 -3.53
CA ALA A 29 4.88 24.18 -3.36
C ALA A 29 4.11 23.55 -4.51
N THR A 30 4.80 23.36 -5.64
CA THR A 30 4.36 22.48 -6.71
C THR A 30 4.32 21.10 -6.04
N ALA A 31 3.16 20.76 -5.50
CA ALA A 31 2.88 19.45 -4.99
C ALA A 31 3.13 18.50 -6.16
N ALA A 32 4.27 17.83 -6.12
CA ALA A 32 4.59 16.72 -6.99
C ALA A 32 3.46 15.72 -6.80
N THR A 33 2.48 15.79 -7.69
CA THR A 33 1.38 14.85 -7.71
C THR A 33 2.01 13.59 -8.27
N THR A 34 2.59 12.78 -7.38
CA THR A 34 2.90 11.39 -7.73
C THR A 34 1.61 10.80 -8.27
N PRO A 35 1.59 10.26 -9.49
CA PRO A 35 0.39 9.64 -10.01
C PRO A 35 0.07 8.47 -9.08
N GLN A 36 -0.91 8.69 -8.21
CA GLN A 36 -1.50 7.64 -7.40
C GLN A 36 -2.22 6.74 -8.39
N HIS A 37 -1.51 5.72 -8.87
CA HIS A 37 -2.02 4.72 -9.78
C HIS A 37 -3.21 4.10 -9.06
N ALA A 38 -4.43 4.49 -9.45
CA ALA A 38 -5.63 3.91 -8.90
C ALA A 38 -5.51 2.39 -9.11
N PRO A 39 -5.74 1.55 -8.08
CA PRO A 39 -5.60 0.12 -8.22
C PRO A 39 -6.58 -0.34 -9.30
N THR A 40 -6.05 -0.63 -10.49
CA THR A 40 -6.82 -1.20 -11.58
C THR A 40 -7.15 -2.62 -11.20
N THR A 41 -8.37 -2.86 -10.73
CA THR A 41 -8.85 -4.21 -10.50
C THR A 41 -8.83 -4.97 -11.82
N GLN A 42 -7.97 -5.99 -11.93
CA GLN A 42 -7.91 -6.80 -13.13
C GLN A 42 -8.99 -7.88 -13.07
N ALA A 43 -9.99 -7.77 -13.95
CA ALA A 43 -11.11 -8.69 -14.01
C ALA A 43 -10.85 -9.83 -15.02
N GLY A 44 -11.17 -11.06 -14.64
CA GLY A 44 -11.17 -12.21 -15.56
C GLY A 44 -9.82 -12.84 -15.98
N PRO A 45 -8.64 -12.58 -15.38
CA PRO A 45 -7.44 -13.28 -15.82
C PRO A 45 -7.48 -14.78 -15.46
N THR A 46 -6.84 -15.60 -16.30
CA THR A 46 -6.41 -16.94 -15.90
C THR A 46 -4.95 -16.84 -15.52
N ILE A 47 -4.64 -17.19 -14.27
CA ILE A 47 -3.31 -17.10 -13.69
C ILE A 47 -2.83 -18.50 -13.40
N THR A 48 -1.71 -18.89 -14.00
CA THR A 48 -1.12 -20.21 -13.78
C THR A 48 0.01 -20.09 -12.77
N CYS A 49 -0.06 -20.82 -11.67
CA CYS A 49 0.94 -20.85 -10.61
C CYS A 49 1.62 -22.21 -10.55
N GLN A 50 2.87 -22.27 -10.10
CA GLN A 50 3.56 -23.55 -9.96
C GLN A 50 2.86 -24.45 -8.95
N GLU A 51 2.45 -23.85 -7.83
CA GLU A 51 1.78 -24.51 -6.71
C GLU A 51 0.58 -23.68 -6.27
N VAL A 52 -0.48 -24.35 -5.81
CA VAL A 52 -1.66 -23.72 -5.23
C VAL A 52 -2.01 -24.44 -3.95
N HIS A 53 -1.95 -23.73 -2.82
CA HIS A 53 -2.23 -24.26 -1.49
C HIS A 53 -3.36 -23.46 -0.82
N GLY A 54 -3.91 -24.02 0.26
CA GLY A 54 -4.93 -23.36 1.07
C GLY A 54 -6.18 -24.23 1.24
N ASP A 55 -7.25 -23.59 1.69
CA ASP A 55 -8.54 -24.23 1.84
C ASP A 55 -9.39 -24.07 0.56
N PRO A 56 -10.46 -24.85 0.37
CA PRO A 56 -11.25 -24.82 -0.86
C PRO A 56 -11.80 -23.45 -1.26
N HIS A 57 -11.91 -22.50 -0.32
CA HIS A 57 -12.45 -21.16 -0.52
C HIS A 57 -11.39 -20.06 -0.50
N ASN A 58 -10.26 -20.26 0.18
CA ASN A 58 -9.14 -19.32 0.21
C ASN A 58 -7.85 -20.02 -0.24
N LEU A 59 -7.36 -19.60 -1.40
CA LEU A 59 -6.22 -20.23 -2.05
C LEU A 59 -5.09 -19.23 -2.23
N THR A 60 -3.86 -19.71 -2.07
CA THR A 60 -2.64 -18.99 -2.37
C THR A 60 -1.88 -19.75 -3.45
N GLY A 61 -1.70 -19.12 -4.60
CA GLY A 61 -0.82 -19.57 -5.66
C GLY A 61 0.59 -19.01 -5.47
N TYR A 62 1.60 -19.83 -5.74
CA TYR A 62 3.02 -19.47 -5.66
C TYR A 62 3.69 -19.61 -7.04
N ASP A 63 4.65 -18.72 -7.31
CA ASP A 63 5.37 -18.61 -8.59
C ASP A 63 4.41 -18.56 -9.77
N CYS A 64 3.64 -17.47 -9.82
CA CYS A 64 2.54 -17.29 -10.76
C CYS A 64 2.98 -16.57 -12.04
N ASP A 65 2.49 -17.04 -13.18
CA ASP A 65 2.66 -16.39 -14.48
C ASP A 65 1.66 -15.23 -14.64
N THR A 66 1.90 -14.16 -13.90
CA THR A 66 1.13 -12.93 -13.99
C THR A 66 2.02 -11.70 -13.79
N ARG A 67 1.71 -10.63 -14.52
CA ARG A 67 2.28 -9.29 -14.29
C ARG A 67 1.33 -8.40 -13.50
N ALA A 68 0.16 -8.92 -13.12
CA ALA A 68 -0.81 -8.16 -12.35
C ALA A 68 -0.25 -7.91 -10.94
N SER A 69 -0.36 -6.67 -10.49
CA SER A 69 -0.13 -6.28 -9.10
C SER A 69 -1.35 -5.51 -8.62
N GLY A 70 -1.90 -5.87 -7.47
CA GLY A 70 -3.11 -5.28 -6.94
C GLY A 70 -4.32 -6.21 -6.96
N ASN A 71 -5.51 -5.61 -6.86
CA ASN A 71 -6.75 -6.35 -6.68
C ASN A 71 -7.15 -7.12 -7.94
N LEU A 72 -7.66 -8.32 -7.73
CA LEU A 72 -8.21 -9.19 -8.76
C LEU A 72 -9.70 -9.39 -8.53
N SER A 73 -10.45 -9.59 -9.61
CA SER A 73 -11.85 -10.00 -9.54
C SER A 73 -12.16 -11.06 -10.60
N ASN A 74 -13.02 -12.00 -10.25
CA ASN A 74 -13.55 -13.02 -11.16
C ASN A 74 -12.48 -13.77 -11.97
N PHE A 75 -11.37 -14.13 -11.33
CA PHE A 75 -10.22 -14.75 -11.98
C PHE A 75 -10.16 -16.26 -11.77
N THR A 76 -9.31 -16.93 -12.54
CA THR A 76 -9.07 -18.37 -12.40
C THR A 76 -7.61 -18.62 -12.00
N LEU A 77 -7.39 -19.33 -10.90
CA LEU A 77 -6.10 -19.91 -10.54
C LEU A 77 -5.97 -21.30 -11.16
N VAL A 78 -4.82 -21.58 -11.74
CA VAL A 78 -4.49 -22.90 -12.30
C VAL A 78 -3.19 -23.37 -11.71
N GLU A 79 -3.19 -24.55 -11.09
CA GLU A 79 -1.96 -25.18 -10.63
C GLU A 79 -1.26 -25.86 -11.81
N ARG A 80 0.02 -25.55 -12.05
CA ARG A 80 0.71 -25.95 -13.29
C ARG A 80 0.88 -27.46 -13.40
N ARG A 81 1.18 -28.15 -12.29
CA ARG A 81 1.46 -29.60 -12.29
C ARG A 81 0.19 -30.44 -12.44
N THR A 82 -0.80 -30.17 -11.61
CA THR A 82 -2.05 -30.95 -11.54
C THR A 82 -3.09 -30.50 -12.57
N LYS A 83 -2.92 -29.30 -13.14
CA LYS A 83 -3.90 -28.62 -14.02
C LYS A 83 -5.23 -28.34 -13.33
N ILE A 84 -5.28 -28.41 -12.00
CA ILE A 84 -6.49 -28.10 -11.25
C ILE A 84 -6.80 -26.62 -11.39
N ARG A 85 -8.07 -26.30 -11.66
CA ARG A 85 -8.54 -24.94 -11.88
C ARG A 85 -9.48 -24.52 -10.76
N HIS A 86 -9.31 -23.30 -10.27
CA HIS A 86 -10.14 -22.69 -9.25
C HIS A 86 -10.60 -21.32 -9.72
N ARG A 87 -11.91 -21.08 -9.75
CA ARG A 87 -12.47 -19.76 -10.01
C ARG A 87 -12.70 -19.04 -8.70
N CYS A 88 -12.12 -17.85 -8.56
CA CYS A 88 -12.18 -17.01 -7.36
C CYS A 88 -12.92 -15.71 -7.66
N ALA A 89 -13.74 -15.24 -6.70
CA ALA A 89 -14.55 -14.05 -6.89
C ALA A 89 -13.72 -12.77 -6.75
N THR A 90 -12.82 -12.74 -5.78
CA THR A 90 -11.91 -11.63 -5.47
C THR A 90 -10.54 -12.15 -5.07
N GLY A 91 -9.54 -11.28 -5.09
CA GLY A 91 -8.17 -11.66 -4.72
C GLY A 91 -7.20 -10.51 -4.84
N HIS A 92 -5.92 -10.82 -4.64
CA HIS A 92 -4.82 -9.89 -4.76
C HIS A 92 -3.62 -10.60 -5.40
N ALA A 93 -2.94 -9.91 -6.30
CA ALA A 93 -1.69 -10.37 -6.90
C ALA A 93 -0.53 -9.47 -6.48
N GLU A 94 0.61 -10.09 -6.19
CA GLU A 94 1.88 -9.40 -5.94
C GLU A 94 2.88 -9.71 -7.07
N GLY A 95 2.45 -9.43 -8.30
CA GLY A 95 3.23 -9.74 -9.49
C GLY A 95 3.44 -11.25 -9.66
N PRO A 96 4.64 -11.67 -10.10
CA PRO A 96 4.88 -13.08 -10.42
C PRO A 96 5.11 -13.98 -9.20
N HIS A 97 5.11 -13.43 -7.98
CA HIS A 97 5.50 -14.18 -6.78
C HIS A 97 4.36 -14.98 -6.18
N TRP A 98 3.27 -14.31 -5.82
CA TRP A 98 2.11 -14.99 -5.25
C TRP A 98 0.80 -14.29 -5.61
N VAL A 99 -0.26 -15.09 -5.62
CA VAL A 99 -1.64 -14.63 -5.85
C VAL A 99 -2.54 -15.27 -4.82
N THR A 100 -3.27 -14.44 -4.09
CA THR A 100 -4.26 -14.89 -3.10
C THR A 100 -5.66 -14.73 -3.69
N GLY A 101 -6.46 -15.78 -3.62
CA GLY A 101 -7.86 -15.80 -4.06
C GLY A 101 -8.81 -16.11 -2.91
N PHE A 102 -9.97 -15.47 -2.95
CA PHE A 102 -11.05 -15.61 -1.97
C PHE A 102 -12.36 -16.02 -2.66
N ALA A 103 -13.21 -16.69 -1.87
CA ALA A 103 -14.46 -17.30 -2.34
C ALA A 103 -14.22 -18.17 -3.60
N CYS A 104 -13.15 -18.95 -3.54
CA CYS A 104 -12.78 -19.85 -4.61
C CYS A 104 -13.69 -21.07 -4.67
N ARG A 105 -13.79 -21.65 -5.86
CA ARG A 105 -14.39 -22.95 -6.11
C ARG A 105 -13.64 -23.66 -7.22
N ARG A 106 -13.48 -24.98 -7.07
CA ARG A 106 -12.91 -25.80 -8.14
C ARG A 106 -13.82 -25.77 -9.36
N VAL A 107 -13.22 -25.72 -10.56
CA VAL A 107 -13.93 -25.79 -11.85
C VAL A 107 -13.28 -26.84 -12.75
N ALA A 108 -14.06 -27.37 -13.69
CA ALA A 108 -13.62 -28.38 -14.65
C ALA A 108 -12.71 -27.80 -15.75
#